data_AF-A0A0G1S2L6-F1
#
_entry.id   AF-A0A0G1S2L6-F1
#
_cell.length_a   1.000
_cell.length_b   1.000
_cell.length_c   1.000
_cell.angle_alpha   90.00
_cell.angle_beta   90.00
_cell.angle_gamma   90.00
#
_symmetry.space_group_name_H-M   'P 1'
#
loop_
_entity.id
_entity.type
_entity.pdbx_description
1 polymer ?
#
loop_
_entity_poly.entity_id
_entity_poly.type
_entity_poly.pdbx_seq_one_letter_code
_entity_poly.pdbx_strand_id
1 'polypeptide(L)'
;FDHIFCVALMHHLPDKESQLFVLKQIKAHLKPKSSLLVTVWNLWQKKYIKYHVDPATKWQNPYWVNIPFKGKKRFCFAYTKPYLESLLKEAKLPLKIKKTEGNYLLYK
;
A
#
# COMPACT_ATOMS: atom_id res chain seq x y z
N PHE A 1 -13.75 -15.63 -4.74
CA PHE A 1 -13.15 -16.09 -3.47
C PHE A 1 -13.98 -15.63 -2.29
N ASP A 2 -14.08 -16.50 -1.29
CA ASP A 2 -14.75 -16.24 -0.01
C ASP A 2 -13.83 -15.50 0.98
N HIS A 3 -12.52 -15.64 0.80
CA HIS A 3 -11.49 -14.88 1.49
C HIS A 3 -10.37 -14.47 0.53
N ILE A 4 -9.93 -13.22 0.60
CA ILE A 4 -8.75 -12.73 -0.13
C ILE A 4 -7.78 -12.08 0.86
N PHE A 5 -6.49 -12.42 0.73
CA PHE A 5 -5.41 -11.82 1.49
C PHE A 5 -4.37 -11.23 0.53
N CYS A 6 -4.09 -9.93 0.66
CA CYS A 6 -3.04 -9.23 -0.08
C CYS A 6 -2.04 -8.65 0.92
N VAL A 7 -1.07 -9.47 1.32
CA VAL A 7 -0.19 -9.18 2.45
C VAL A 7 1.15 -8.66 1.94
N ALA A 8 1.50 -7.44 2.35
CA ALA A 8 2.80 -6.83 2.13
C ALA A 8 3.24 -6.77 0.64
N LEU A 9 2.28 -6.59 -0.28
CA LEU A 9 2.55 -6.55 -1.72
C LEU A 9 2.42 -5.14 -2.29
N MET A 10 1.32 -4.43 -2.01
CA MET A 10 0.98 -3.21 -2.75
C MET A 10 2.01 -2.10 -2.67
N HIS A 11 2.80 -2.03 -1.59
CA HIS A 11 3.87 -1.03 -1.48
C HIS A 11 5.05 -1.31 -2.41
N HIS A 12 5.10 -2.42 -3.14
CA HIS A 12 6.06 -2.63 -4.23
C HIS A 12 5.55 -2.15 -5.59
N LEU A 13 4.31 -1.68 -5.68
CA LEU A 13 3.72 -1.15 -6.91
C LEU A 13 4.07 0.33 -7.05
N PRO A 14 4.72 0.74 -8.17
CA PRO A 14 5.35 2.06 -8.28
C PRO A 14 4.38 3.21 -8.50
N ASP A 15 3.21 2.92 -9.09
CA ASP A 15 2.28 3.93 -9.58
C ASP A 15 0.83 3.61 -9.19
N LYS A 16 -0.02 4.62 -9.39
CA LYS A 16 -1.45 4.53 -9.07
C LYS A 16 -2.18 3.51 -9.97
N GLU A 17 -1.75 3.36 -11.23
CA GLU A 17 -2.40 2.49 -12.20
C GLU A 17 -2.31 1.02 -11.79
N SER A 18 -1.11 0.53 -11.51
CA SER A 18 -0.83 -0.82 -11.04
C SER A 18 -1.51 -1.09 -9.68
N GLN A 19 -1.54 -0.10 -8.79
CA GLN A 19 -2.23 -0.21 -7.50
C GLN A 19 -3.75 -0.33 -7.67
N LEU A 20 -4.35 0.48 -8.55
CA LEU A 20 -5.78 0.38 -8.88
C LEU A 20 -6.11 -0.92 -9.60
N PHE A 21 -5.24 -1.38 -10.50
CA PHE A 21 -5.39 -2.66 -11.17
C PHE A 21 -5.55 -3.79 -10.14
N VAL A 22 -4.65 -3.88 -9.16
CA VAL A 22 -4.74 -4.90 -8.09
C VAL A 22 -6.04 -4.77 -7.30
N LEU A 23 -6.44 -3.57 -6.87
CA LEU A 23 -7.68 -3.37 -6.12
C LEU A 23 -8.93 -3.75 -6.94
N LYS A 24 -8.95 -3.44 -8.24
CA LYS A 24 -10.02 -3.81 -9.16
C LYS A 24 -10.08 -5.32 -9.37
N GLN A 25 -8.93 -5.99 -9.50
CA GLN A 25 -8.87 -7.45 -9.61
C GLN A 25 -9.36 -8.13 -8.33
N ILE A 26 -8.93 -7.64 -7.15
CA ILE A 26 -9.46 -8.09 -5.86
C ILE A 26 -10.98 -7.97 -5.85
N LYS A 27 -11.52 -6.79 -6.17
CA LYS A 27 -12.96 -6.55 -6.21
C LYS A 27 -13.70 -7.51 -7.16
N ALA A 28 -13.18 -7.71 -8.38
CA ALA A 28 -13.80 -8.57 -9.39
C ALA A 28 -13.90 -10.03 -8.94
N HIS A 29 -12.94 -10.50 -8.12
CA HIS A 29 -12.90 -11.87 -7.65
C HIS A 29 -13.49 -12.04 -6.23
N LEU A 30 -13.91 -10.97 -5.57
CA LEU A 30 -14.43 -11.01 -4.20
C LEU A 30 -15.95 -11.27 -4.22
N LYS A 31 -16.39 -12.39 -3.63
CA LYS A 31 -17.83 -12.73 -3.56
C LYS A 31 -18.61 -11.74 -2.66
N PRO A 32 -19.94 -11.62 -2.78
CA PRO A 32 -20.75 -10.94 -1.77
C PRO A 32 -20.54 -11.54 -0.37
N LYS A 33 -20.60 -10.71 0.69
CA LYS A 33 -20.43 -11.13 2.11
C LYS A 33 -19.12 -11.87 2.47
N SER A 34 -18.10 -11.81 1.62
CA SER A 34 -16.76 -12.37 1.85
C SER A 34 -15.85 -11.45 2.67
N SER A 35 -14.71 -11.99 3.12
CA SER A 35 -13.68 -11.25 3.85
C SER A 35 -12.52 -10.83 2.95
N LEU A 36 -11.97 -9.65 3.21
CA LEU A 36 -10.76 -9.16 2.55
C LEU A 36 -9.82 -8.54 3.59
N LEU A 37 -8.54 -8.87 3.50
CA LEU A 37 -7.47 -8.18 4.22
C LEU A 37 -6.35 -7.80 3.24
N VAL A 38 -6.05 -6.51 3.17
CA VAL A 38 -4.85 -5.98 2.52
C VAL A 38 -3.97 -5.32 3.57
N THR A 39 -2.67 -5.63 3.56
CA THR A 39 -1.70 -4.98 4.44
C THR A 39 -0.59 -4.32 3.64
N VAL A 40 -0.31 -3.06 3.95
CA VAL A 40 0.82 -2.32 3.38
C VAL A 40 1.65 -1.71 4.49
N TRP A 41 2.96 -1.57 4.26
CA TRP A 41 3.86 -1.03 5.28
C TRP A 41 3.53 0.43 5.61
N ASN A 42 3.56 0.76 6.90
CA ASN A 42 3.62 2.13 7.35
C ASN A 42 5.09 2.59 7.32
N LEU A 43 5.48 3.23 6.22
CA LEU A 43 6.84 3.76 6.03
C LEU A 43 7.06 5.13 6.68
N TRP A 44 6.07 5.67 7.38
CA TRP A 44 6.14 6.94 8.11
C TRP A 44 6.45 6.77 9.60
N GLN A 45 6.72 5.55 10.07
CA GLN A 45 7.17 5.30 11.44
C GLN A 45 8.63 5.72 11.64
N LYS A 46 9.00 6.06 12.89
CA LYS A 46 10.30 6.67 13.26
C LYS A 46 11.52 5.98 12.63
N LYS A 47 11.56 4.64 12.63
CA LYS A 47 12.70 3.87 12.07
C LYS A 47 12.92 4.05 10.56
N TYR A 48 11.89 4.46 9.81
CA TYR A 48 11.95 4.60 8.35
C TYR A 48 11.99 6.05 7.86
N ILE A 49 11.77 7.05 8.73
CA ILE A 49 11.79 8.47 8.35
C ILE A 49 13.12 8.85 7.68
N LYS A 50 14.24 8.30 8.16
CA LYS A 50 15.59 8.53 7.58
C LYS A 50 15.72 8.13 6.11
N TYR A 51 14.82 7.31 5.55
CA TYR A 51 14.86 6.93 4.14
C TYR A 51 14.06 7.87 3.23
N HIS A 52 13.36 8.85 3.80
CA HIS A 52 12.62 9.86 3.04
C HIS A 52 13.47 11.07 2.64
N VAL A 53 14.74 11.13 3.03
CA VAL A 53 15.63 12.28 2.80
C VAL A 53 16.45 12.20 1.51
N ASP A 54 16.27 11.14 0.70
CA ASP A 54 16.95 10.97 -0.59
C ASP A 54 16.30 11.86 -1.67
N PRO A 55 16.92 12.99 -2.08
CA PRO A 55 16.30 13.93 -3.00
C PRO A 55 16.09 13.34 -4.38
N ALA A 56 17.01 12.49 -4.85
CA ALA A 56 16.92 11.88 -6.18
C ALA A 56 15.70 10.97 -6.31
N THR A 57 15.37 10.23 -5.24
CA THR A 57 14.15 9.41 -5.19
C THR A 57 12.90 10.29 -5.06
N LYS A 58 12.94 11.31 -4.20
CA LYS A 58 11.76 12.16 -3.91
C LYS A 58 11.36 13.10 -5.03
N TRP A 59 12.31 13.56 -5.84
CA TRP A 59 12.00 14.35 -7.04
C TRP A 59 11.24 13.56 -8.10
N GLN A 60 11.47 12.24 -8.20
CA GLN A 60 10.71 11.40 -9.12
C GLN A 60 9.28 11.20 -8.59
N ASN A 61 9.14 10.92 -7.29
CA ASN A 61 7.85 10.81 -6.64
C ASN A 61 7.96 10.97 -5.12
N PRO A 62 7.16 11.84 -4.48
CA PRO A 62 7.26 12.11 -3.05
C PRO A 62 6.94 10.89 -2.17
N TYR A 63 6.22 9.89 -2.69
CA TYR A 63 5.89 8.67 -1.97
C TYR A 63 6.97 7.60 -2.08
N TRP A 64 7.91 7.71 -3.00
CA TRP A 64 8.93 6.69 -3.22
C TRP A 64 9.97 6.68 -2.12
N VAL A 65 10.36 5.49 -1.67
CA VAL A 65 11.37 5.27 -0.65
C VAL A 65 12.17 4.01 -0.99
N ASN A 66 13.49 4.07 -0.82
CA ASN A 66 14.36 2.90 -0.95
C ASN A 66 14.70 2.32 0.42
N ILE A 67 14.21 1.12 0.71
CA ILE A 67 14.45 0.40 1.96
C ILE A 67 15.57 -0.62 1.76
N PRO A 68 16.66 -0.57 2.55
CA PRO A 68 17.71 -1.59 2.50
C PRO A 68 17.19 -2.96 2.94
N PHE A 69 17.47 -4.00 2.15
CA PHE A 69 17.17 -5.39 2.48
C PHE A 69 18.23 -6.32 1.92
N LYS A 70 18.91 -7.08 2.79
CA LYS A 70 19.99 -8.02 2.43
C LYS A 70 21.03 -7.40 1.47
N GLY A 71 21.49 -6.19 1.80
CA GLY A 71 22.50 -5.47 1.02
C GLY A 71 21.99 -4.82 -0.28
N LYS A 72 20.70 -4.96 -0.63
CA LYS A 72 20.11 -4.35 -1.83
C LYS A 72 19.12 -3.25 -1.44
N LYS A 73 19.02 -2.20 -2.26
CA LYS A 73 17.94 -1.21 -2.15
C LYS A 73 16.66 -1.81 -2.72
N ARG A 74 15.58 -1.78 -1.94
CA ARG A 74 14.25 -2.20 -2.39
C ARG A 74 13.34 -1.00 -2.50
N PHE A 75 12.76 -0.84 -3.67
CA PHE A 75 11.72 0.14 -3.89
C PHE A 75 10.49 -0.14 -3.03
N CYS A 76 9.98 0.90 -2.36
CA CYS A 76 8.69 0.90 -1.71
C CYS A 76 7.93 2.22 -1.89
N PHE A 77 6.61 2.14 -1.99
CA PHE A 77 5.66 3.24 -1.97
C PHE A 77 5.19 3.51 -0.53
N ALA A 78 5.48 4.70 0.00
CA ALA A 78 5.15 5.12 1.35
C ALA A 78 3.73 5.68 1.45
N TYR A 79 2.75 4.78 1.54
CA TYR A 79 1.34 5.14 1.66
C TYR A 79 1.03 6.08 2.82
N THR A 80 0.12 7.02 2.54
CA THR A 80 -0.56 7.82 3.56
C THR A 80 -2.03 7.37 3.65
N LYS A 81 -2.69 7.67 4.78
CA LYS A 81 -4.12 7.36 4.93
C LYS A 81 -4.98 8.06 3.85
N PRO A 82 -4.80 9.37 3.55
CA PRO A 82 -5.57 10.03 2.50
C PRO A 82 -5.38 9.42 1.10
N TYR A 83 -4.15 9.00 0.77
CA TYR A 83 -3.87 8.34 -0.51
C TYR A 83 -4.60 7.00 -0.62
N LEU A 84 -4.57 6.19 0.44
CA LEU A 84 -5.30 4.91 0.48
C LEU A 84 -6.82 5.11 0.38
N GLU A 85 -7.37 6.12 1.05
CA GLU A 85 -8.80 6.48 0.94
C GLU A 85 -9.18 6.87 -0.49
N SER A 86 -8.33 7.67 -1.16
CA SER A 86 -8.50 8.05 -2.56
C SER A 86 -8.48 6.83 -3.50
N LEU A 87 -7.50 5.93 -3.33
CA LEU A 87 -7.41 4.68 -4.09
C LEU A 87 -8.65 3.81 -3.95
N LEU A 88 -9.12 3.60 -2.71
CA LEU A 88 -10.28 2.76 -2.43
C LEU A 88 -11.57 3.34 -3.02
N LYS A 89 -11.72 4.67 -2.94
CA LYS A 89 -12.84 5.39 -3.57
C LYS A 89 -12.84 5.15 -5.09
N GLU A 90 -11.70 5.31 -5.74
CA GLU A 90 -11.58 5.14 -7.19
C GLU A 90 -11.72 3.68 -7.65
N ALA A 91 -11.21 2.73 -6.88
CA ALA A 91 -11.44 1.30 -7.10
C ALA A 91 -12.90 0.88 -6.82
N LYS A 92 -13.74 1.77 -6.27
CA LYS A 92 -15.11 1.50 -5.83
C LYS A 92 -15.13 0.30 -4.87
N LEU A 93 -14.17 0.24 -3.95
CA LEU A 93 -13.97 -0.85 -2.98
C LEU A 93 -13.92 -0.25 -1.56
N PRO A 94 -15.07 -0.13 -0.87
CA PRO A 94 -15.15 0.58 0.41
C PRO A 94 -14.63 -0.29 1.56
N LEU A 95 -13.31 -0.23 1.82
CA LEU A 95 -12.67 -0.94 2.94
C LEU A 95 -12.45 -0.01 4.13
N LYS A 96 -12.50 -0.57 5.34
CA LYS A 96 -12.06 0.11 6.56
C LYS A 96 -10.54 0.20 6.57
N ILE A 97 -9.99 1.33 7.00
CA ILE A 97 -8.53 1.52 7.14
C ILE A 97 -8.17 1.65 8.62
N LYS A 98 -7.31 0.76 9.11
CA LYS A 98 -6.70 0.85 10.44
C LYS A 98 -5.19 1.06 10.29
N LYS A 99 -4.66 2.14 10.87
CA LYS A 99 -3.22 2.34 11.00
C LYS A 99 -2.72 1.65 12.27
N THR A 100 -1.60 0.94 12.15
CA THR A 100 -0.80 0.41 13.25
C THR A 100 0.58 1.03 13.19
N GLU A 101 1.46 0.73 14.14
CA GLU A 101 2.86 1.17 14.08
C GLU A 101 3.52 0.69 12.78
N GLY A 102 3.40 -0.60 12.47
CA GLY A 102 4.09 -1.22 11.34
C GLY A 102 3.37 -1.14 10.00
N ASN A 103 2.04 -1.08 9.98
CA ASN A 103 1.23 -1.29 8.77
C ASN A 103 -0.03 -0.41 8.72
N TYR A 104 -0.55 -0.23 7.51
CA TYR A 104 -1.96 0.04 7.27
C TYR A 104 -2.67 -1.26 6.92
N LEU A 105 -3.80 -1.50 7.59
CA LEU A 105 -4.69 -2.64 7.34
C LEU A 105 -5.93 -2.11 6.65
N LEU A 106 -6.25 -2.63 5.48
CA LEU A 106 -7.46 -2.32 4.72
C LEU A 106 -8.31 -3.58 4.70
N TYR A 107 -9.52 -3.53 5.25
CA TYR A 107 -10.30 -4.73 5.49
C TYR A 107 -11.81 -4.56 5.33
N LYS A 108 -12.48 -5.67 5.03
CA LYS A 108 -13.93 -5.82 5.00
C LYS A 108 -14.34 -6.99 5.88
#